data_AF-A0A960BQA0-F1
#
_entry.id   AF-A0A960BQA0-F1
#
_cell.length_a   1.000
_cell.length_b   1.000
_cell.length_c   1.000
_cell.angle_alpha   90.00
_cell.angle_beta   90.00
_cell.angle_gamma   90.00
#
_symmetry.space_group_name_H-M   'P 1'
#
loop_
_entity.id
_entity.type
_entity.pdbx_description
1 polymer ?
#
loop_
_entity_poly.entity_id
_entity_poly.type
_entity_poly.pdbx_seq_one_letter_code
_entity_poly.pdbx_strand_id
1 'polypeptide(L)'
;MQIVRGHLQAYDWGPVDGLTDWTASTGGPQAELWFGSHPNGPSPLRDQGGEATAPLPILTKILAAARPLSIQIHPPAEMARAQFEVQQADPGAPRLLSDPYAKAEILIALEPFVILEGFRAAQRSAEVFSHLGPGLRGAQSALAAGDIRGCVRTLLTLPLQDVVSNAEHLPAAFGAAGLTEYEAGVIHDVAHYFPGDPGVFVAALLNARTLQPGEAVFVDPGTVHAYVRGTGVEVMVNSDNVLRLGLTTKTIAVDAALAAMSTGAQPHPLSPPILDGVAHYDPAGAPFRVEVVSGATCAAGQGHARIVVCLDGEVKLGEVVLTPGDGALLASRDPQVDVEAHGRAVVAHHTGRG
;
A
#
# COMPACT_ATOMS: atom_id res chain seq x y z
N MET A 1 -23.20 -11.62 9.59
CA MET A 1 -22.17 -10.77 10.24
C MET A 1 -21.29 -11.66 11.11
N GLN A 2 -19.97 -11.61 10.93
CA GLN A 2 -18.99 -12.29 11.79
C GLN A 2 -18.20 -11.24 12.58
N ILE A 3 -18.08 -11.40 13.89
CA ILE A 3 -17.27 -10.51 14.74
C ILE A 3 -15.89 -11.11 14.90
N VAL A 4 -14.87 -10.31 14.60
CA VAL A 4 -13.50 -10.78 14.45
C VAL A 4 -12.54 -9.92 15.24
N ARG A 5 -11.37 -10.47 15.52
CA ARG A 5 -10.17 -9.71 15.86
C ARG A 5 -9.26 -9.60 14.65
N GLY A 6 -8.44 -8.57 14.61
CA GLY A 6 -7.42 -8.45 13.59
C GLY A 6 -6.40 -9.61 13.62
N HIS A 7 -6.01 -10.13 12.45
CA HIS A 7 -4.93 -11.11 12.33
C HIS A 7 -3.59 -10.38 12.24
N LEU A 8 -2.70 -10.57 13.22
CA LEU A 8 -1.42 -9.89 13.29
C LEU A 8 -0.39 -10.53 12.36
N GLN A 9 0.17 -9.74 11.45
CA GLN A 9 1.35 -10.07 10.65
C GLN A 9 2.60 -9.45 11.28
N ALA A 10 3.51 -10.30 11.73
CA ALA A 10 4.74 -9.91 12.41
C ALA A 10 5.93 -9.76 11.44
N TYR A 11 5.75 -8.99 10.37
CA TYR A 11 6.84 -8.76 9.42
C TYR A 11 7.94 -7.89 10.03
N ASP A 12 9.19 -8.16 9.63
CA ASP A 12 10.40 -7.57 10.21
C ASP A 12 10.56 -6.05 10.00
N TRP A 13 9.75 -5.46 9.12
CA TRP A 13 9.69 -4.03 8.87
C TRP A 13 8.70 -3.30 9.78
N GLY A 14 7.86 -4.02 10.53
CA GLY A 14 6.96 -3.44 11.52
C GLY A 14 7.72 -2.91 12.74
N PRO A 15 7.22 -1.85 13.41
CA PRO A 15 7.78 -1.43 14.68
C PRO A 15 7.61 -2.54 15.73
N VAL A 16 8.55 -2.64 16.67
CA VAL A 16 8.40 -3.50 17.84
C VAL A 16 7.21 -2.99 18.66
N ASP A 17 6.23 -3.85 18.90
CA ASP A 17 4.99 -3.50 19.59
C ASP A 17 4.28 -2.27 18.96
N GLY A 18 4.40 -2.12 17.63
CA GLY A 18 3.88 -0.96 16.90
C GLY A 18 2.36 -0.86 16.79
N LEU A 19 1.62 -1.91 17.14
CA LEU A 19 0.16 -1.98 17.02
C LEU A 19 -0.52 -2.25 18.36
N THR A 20 0.13 -1.92 19.49
CA THR A 20 -0.41 -2.21 20.84
C THR A 20 -1.71 -1.48 21.19
N ASP A 21 -2.09 -0.48 20.40
CA ASP A 21 -3.40 0.17 20.50
C ASP A 21 -4.55 -0.78 20.07
N TRP A 22 -4.25 -1.82 19.29
CA TRP A 22 -5.23 -2.76 18.71
C TRP A 22 -4.95 -4.24 19.03
N THR A 23 -3.77 -4.57 19.53
CA THR A 23 -3.41 -5.96 19.88
C THR A 23 -2.51 -6.01 21.11
N ALA A 24 -2.33 -7.21 21.67
CA ALA A 24 -1.41 -7.40 22.79
C ALA A 24 0.05 -7.17 22.35
N SER A 25 0.88 -6.69 23.27
CA SER A 25 2.34 -6.70 23.09
C SER A 25 2.82 -8.13 22.85
N THR A 26 3.71 -8.28 21.88
CA THR A 26 4.40 -9.53 21.56
C THR A 26 5.89 -9.44 21.88
N GLY A 27 6.40 -8.24 22.16
CA GLY A 27 7.83 -7.97 22.31
C GLY A 27 8.61 -8.04 20.99
N GLY A 28 7.90 -8.11 19.86
CA GLY A 28 8.47 -8.24 18.52
C GLY A 28 7.79 -7.32 17.50
N PRO A 29 8.19 -7.38 16.22
CA PRO A 29 7.59 -6.56 15.17
C PRO A 29 6.09 -6.80 15.02
N GLN A 30 5.34 -5.71 14.87
CA GLN A 30 3.90 -5.70 14.57
C GLN A 30 3.68 -4.82 13.35
N ALA A 31 3.50 -5.44 12.18
CA ALA A 31 3.57 -4.74 10.90
C ALA A 31 2.19 -4.44 10.32
N GLU A 32 1.31 -5.45 10.28
CA GLU A 32 -0.05 -5.30 9.78
C GLU A 32 -1.04 -6.05 10.67
N LEU A 33 -2.24 -5.53 10.79
CA LEU A 33 -3.36 -6.16 11.47
C LEU A 33 -4.52 -6.31 10.48
N TRP A 34 -4.84 -7.53 10.07
CA TRP A 34 -5.75 -7.82 8.95
C TRP A 34 -7.17 -8.14 9.41
N PHE A 35 -8.14 -7.51 8.74
CA PHE A 35 -9.57 -7.69 8.93
C PHE A 35 -10.19 -8.22 7.63
N GLY A 36 -10.54 -9.50 7.61
CA GLY A 36 -11.10 -10.18 6.45
C GLY A 36 -10.95 -11.70 6.54
N SER A 37 -11.18 -12.37 5.42
CA SER A 37 -11.08 -13.82 5.28
C SER A 37 -9.92 -14.25 4.37
N HIS A 38 -8.86 -13.45 4.31
CA HIS A 38 -7.74 -13.69 3.40
C HIS A 38 -7.05 -15.03 3.76
N PRO A 39 -6.78 -15.95 2.82
CA PRO A 39 -6.21 -17.27 3.13
C PRO A 39 -4.87 -17.24 3.90
N ASN A 40 -4.03 -16.25 3.61
CA ASN A 40 -2.72 -16.06 4.29
C ASN A 40 -2.81 -15.40 5.68
N GLY A 41 -4.00 -15.02 6.14
CA GLY A 41 -4.20 -14.36 7.43
C GLY A 41 -5.67 -14.09 7.70
N PRO A 42 -6.52 -15.14 7.80
CA PRO A 42 -7.93 -14.95 8.07
C PRO A 42 -8.11 -14.44 9.51
N SER A 43 -9.02 -13.50 9.69
CA SER A 43 -9.26 -12.90 11.00
C SER A 43 -9.82 -13.93 11.99
N PRO A 44 -9.27 -14.07 13.20
CA PRO A 44 -9.85 -14.91 14.24
C PRO A 44 -11.26 -14.43 14.60
N LEU A 45 -12.19 -15.36 14.79
CA LEU A 45 -13.52 -15.03 15.33
C LEU A 45 -13.37 -14.62 16.80
N ARG A 46 -14.01 -13.51 17.21
CA ARG A 46 -13.84 -12.97 18.57
C ARG A 46 -14.53 -13.81 19.62
N ASP A 47 -15.78 -14.18 19.35
CA ASP A 47 -16.69 -14.78 20.32
C ASP A 47 -16.85 -16.30 20.12
N GLN A 48 -16.19 -16.85 19.10
CA GLN A 48 -16.22 -18.27 18.74
C GLN A 48 -14.79 -18.71 18.42
N GLY A 49 -14.43 -19.96 18.72
CA GLY A 49 -13.17 -20.50 18.24
C GLY A 49 -13.16 -20.60 16.70
N GLY A 50 -12.00 -20.40 16.08
CA GLY A 50 -11.82 -20.51 14.63
C GLY A 50 -11.59 -19.17 13.93
N GLU A 51 -11.74 -19.17 12.61
CA GLU A 51 -11.33 -18.08 11.72
C GLU A 51 -12.48 -17.66 10.80
N ALA A 52 -12.42 -16.42 10.33
CA ALA A 52 -13.35 -15.88 9.36
C ALA A 52 -13.25 -16.61 8.02
N THR A 53 -14.40 -17.06 7.52
CA THR A 53 -14.52 -17.82 6.27
C THR A 53 -15.42 -17.14 5.26
N ALA A 54 -16.11 -16.04 5.62
CA ALA A 54 -16.97 -15.30 4.70
C ALA A 54 -16.11 -14.69 3.59
N PRO A 55 -16.27 -15.11 2.32
CA PRO A 55 -15.44 -14.61 1.24
C PRO A 55 -15.77 -13.14 0.98
N LEU A 56 -14.84 -12.26 1.35
CA LEU A 56 -14.95 -10.82 1.11
C LEU A 56 -14.02 -10.41 -0.04
N PRO A 57 -14.50 -9.62 -1.01
CA PRO A 57 -13.70 -9.13 -2.13
C PRO A 57 -12.74 -7.99 -1.74
N ILE A 58 -12.81 -7.53 -0.49
CA ILE A 58 -11.96 -6.48 0.07
C ILE A 58 -11.26 -6.99 1.34
N LEU A 59 -10.10 -6.43 1.62
CA LEU A 59 -9.33 -6.62 2.84
C LEU A 59 -9.09 -5.24 3.45
N THR A 60 -9.26 -5.12 4.77
CA THR A 60 -8.90 -3.91 5.53
C THR A 60 -7.75 -4.25 6.45
N LYS A 61 -6.77 -3.35 6.55
CA LYS A 61 -5.61 -3.51 7.42
C LYS A 61 -5.35 -2.24 8.21
N ILE A 62 -4.81 -2.41 9.41
CA ILE A 62 -4.02 -1.36 10.06
C ILE A 62 -2.56 -1.71 9.79
N LEU A 63 -1.83 -0.81 9.13
CA LEU A 63 -0.44 -0.99 8.73
C LEU A 63 0.43 0.00 9.50
N ALA A 64 1.51 -0.50 10.10
CA ALA A 64 2.54 0.30 10.77
C ALA A 64 3.91 -0.01 10.17
N ALA A 65 4.48 0.96 9.45
CA ALA A 65 5.79 0.85 8.83
C ALA A 65 6.84 1.60 9.64
N ALA A 66 7.85 0.88 10.17
CA ALA A 66 9.00 1.49 10.84
C ALA A 66 10.16 1.81 9.87
N ARG A 67 10.14 1.22 8.67
CA ARG A 67 11.17 1.38 7.64
C ARG A 67 10.56 1.22 6.23
N PRO A 68 11.27 1.64 5.16
CA PRO A 68 10.74 1.58 3.81
C PRO A 68 10.42 0.16 3.36
N LEU A 69 9.28 0.03 2.71
CA LEU A 69 8.77 -1.19 2.10
C LEU A 69 9.25 -1.33 0.65
N SER A 70 9.09 -2.54 0.10
CA SER A 70 9.43 -2.79 -1.31
C SER A 70 8.67 -1.87 -2.25
N ILE A 71 9.31 -1.43 -3.34
CA ILE A 71 8.62 -0.70 -4.41
C ILE A 71 7.69 -1.68 -5.12
N GLN A 72 6.41 -1.35 -5.16
CA GLN A 72 5.35 -2.20 -5.67
C GLN A 72 4.78 -1.66 -6.96
N ILE A 73 4.26 -2.60 -7.74
CA ILE A 73 3.34 -2.34 -8.83
C ILE A 73 2.31 -3.46 -8.91
N HIS A 74 1.04 -3.07 -9.02
CA HIS A 74 -0.06 -4.01 -9.23
C HIS A 74 -0.37 -4.11 -10.71
N PRO A 75 -0.43 -5.33 -11.29
CA PRO A 75 -0.77 -5.50 -12.70
C PRO A 75 -2.20 -5.01 -12.99
N PRO A 76 -2.43 -4.30 -14.12
CA PRO A 76 -3.77 -3.99 -14.60
C PRO A 76 -4.60 -5.26 -14.83
N ALA A 77 -5.94 -5.15 -14.77
CA ALA A 77 -6.85 -6.30 -14.81
C ALA A 77 -6.65 -7.23 -16.02
N GLU A 78 -6.49 -6.66 -17.22
CA GLU A 78 -6.27 -7.43 -18.44
C GLU A 78 -4.96 -8.24 -18.36
N MET A 79 -3.89 -7.60 -17.88
CA MET A 79 -2.58 -8.23 -17.71
C MET A 79 -2.63 -9.32 -16.63
N ALA A 80 -3.24 -9.04 -15.47
CA ALA A 80 -3.36 -9.98 -14.37
C ALA A 80 -4.07 -11.26 -14.82
N ARG A 81 -5.22 -11.11 -15.50
CA ARG A 81 -5.98 -12.25 -16.02
C ARG A 81 -5.20 -13.04 -17.07
N ALA A 82 -4.64 -12.37 -18.08
CA ALA A 82 -3.92 -13.03 -19.17
C ALA A 82 -2.67 -13.78 -18.67
N GLN A 83 -1.88 -13.16 -17.79
CA GLN A 83 -0.67 -13.79 -17.25
C GLN A 83 -0.99 -14.92 -16.28
N PHE A 84 -2.03 -14.77 -15.46
CA PHE A 84 -2.48 -15.83 -14.57
C PHE A 84 -2.98 -17.04 -15.36
N GLU A 85 -3.76 -16.84 -16.43
CA GLU A 85 -4.20 -17.91 -17.34
C GLU A 85 -2.99 -18.66 -17.96
N VAL A 86 -1.99 -17.94 -18.48
CA VAL A 86 -0.75 -18.54 -19.03
C VAL A 86 0.00 -19.34 -17.96
N GLN A 87 0.20 -18.77 -16.77
CA GLN A 87 0.83 -19.43 -15.62
C GLN A 87 0.11 -20.72 -15.21
N GLN A 88 -1.23 -20.75 -15.28
CA GLN A 88 -2.02 -21.93 -14.92
C GLN A 88 -1.93 -23.02 -15.99
N ALA A 89 -1.82 -22.64 -17.27
CA ALA A 89 -1.73 -23.58 -18.38
C ALA A 89 -0.35 -24.22 -18.54
N ASP A 90 0.73 -23.51 -18.17
CA ASP A 90 2.11 -23.97 -18.32
C ASP A 90 2.78 -24.21 -16.95
N PRO A 91 3.04 -25.48 -16.55
CA PRO A 91 3.78 -25.80 -15.33
C PRO A 91 5.20 -25.23 -15.28
N GLY A 92 5.81 -24.93 -16.43
CA GLY A 92 7.15 -24.34 -16.53
C GLY A 92 7.18 -22.81 -16.42
N ALA A 93 6.03 -22.15 -16.48
CA ALA A 93 5.94 -20.70 -16.34
C ALA A 93 6.23 -20.25 -14.89
N PRO A 94 6.85 -19.08 -14.70
CA PRO A 94 7.11 -18.55 -13.37
C PRO A 94 5.79 -18.22 -12.65
N ARG A 95 5.69 -18.60 -11.37
CA ARG A 95 4.54 -18.33 -10.50
C ARG A 95 4.63 -16.90 -9.95
N LEU A 96 4.29 -15.91 -10.77
CA LEU A 96 4.41 -14.49 -10.45
C LEU A 96 3.14 -13.89 -9.84
N LEU A 97 1.97 -14.41 -10.22
CA LEU A 97 0.66 -13.89 -9.80
C LEU A 97 -0.04 -14.90 -8.89
N SER A 98 -0.66 -14.41 -7.83
CA SER A 98 -1.40 -15.21 -6.86
C SER A 98 -2.81 -15.52 -7.35
N ASP A 99 -3.39 -14.63 -8.14
CA ASP A 99 -4.79 -14.66 -8.58
C ASP A 99 -4.98 -13.87 -9.90
N PRO A 100 -6.14 -13.94 -10.58
CA PRO A 100 -6.36 -13.24 -11.85
C PRO A 100 -6.84 -11.79 -11.68
N TYR A 101 -6.86 -11.23 -10.46
CA TYR A 101 -7.50 -9.96 -10.18
C TYR A 101 -6.51 -8.79 -10.22
N ALA A 102 -7.02 -7.62 -10.60
CA ALA A 102 -6.28 -6.38 -10.35
C ALA A 102 -6.33 -6.04 -8.87
N LYS A 103 -5.22 -5.54 -8.33
CA LYS A 103 -5.17 -5.01 -6.98
C LYS A 103 -5.20 -3.48 -7.03
N ALA A 104 -6.30 -2.91 -6.56
CA ALA A 104 -6.40 -1.49 -6.23
C ALA A 104 -6.35 -1.32 -4.70
N GLU A 105 -5.73 -0.23 -4.22
CA GLU A 105 -5.59 0.04 -2.80
C GLU A 105 -5.74 1.53 -2.46
N ILE A 106 -6.22 1.82 -1.25
CA ILE A 106 -6.19 3.14 -0.64
C ILE A 106 -5.53 3.04 0.73
N LEU A 107 -4.61 3.95 1.03
CA LEU A 107 -4.04 4.14 2.36
C LEU A 107 -4.54 5.45 2.94
N ILE A 108 -5.17 5.40 4.12
CA ILE A 108 -5.62 6.55 4.90
C ILE A 108 -4.71 6.68 6.11
N ALA A 109 -4.02 7.82 6.26
CA ALA A 109 -3.09 8.04 7.35
C ALA A 109 -3.81 8.17 8.70
N LEU A 110 -3.35 7.42 9.72
CA LEU A 110 -3.75 7.58 11.12
C LEU A 110 -2.75 8.48 11.88
N GLU A 111 -1.49 8.40 11.48
CA GLU A 111 -0.35 9.23 11.88
C GLU A 111 0.32 9.78 10.62
N PRO A 112 1.22 10.78 10.71
CA PRO A 112 1.99 11.21 9.55
C PRO A 112 2.63 10.03 8.81
N PHE A 113 2.26 9.85 7.54
CA PHE A 113 2.67 8.69 6.73
C PHE A 113 3.45 9.13 5.50
N VAL A 114 4.72 8.74 5.43
CA VAL A 114 5.61 9.01 4.29
C VAL A 114 5.41 7.95 3.22
N ILE A 115 5.14 8.40 1.99
CA ILE A 115 4.98 7.55 0.81
C ILE A 115 5.86 8.05 -0.36
N LEU A 116 6.16 7.14 -1.27
CA LEU A 116 6.72 7.40 -2.58
C LEU A 116 5.70 6.93 -3.63
N GLU A 117 5.31 7.80 -4.56
CA GLU A 117 4.25 7.46 -5.52
C GLU A 117 4.35 8.24 -6.83
N GLY A 118 4.13 7.52 -7.94
CA GLY A 118 4.17 8.09 -9.27
C GLY A 118 5.54 8.61 -9.67
N PHE A 119 5.82 8.66 -10.97
CA PHE A 119 7.09 9.19 -11.44
C PHE A 119 7.11 10.72 -11.36
N ARG A 120 8.23 11.26 -10.89
CA ARG A 120 8.63 12.64 -11.11
C ARG A 120 8.86 12.88 -12.60
N ALA A 121 8.74 14.13 -13.04
CA ALA A 121 9.09 14.53 -14.40
C ALA A 121 10.49 14.03 -14.81
N ALA A 122 10.58 13.37 -15.96
CA ALA A 122 11.80 12.68 -16.39
C ALA A 122 13.02 13.63 -16.46
N GLN A 123 12.83 14.87 -16.92
CA GLN A 123 13.89 15.88 -16.99
C GLN A 123 14.44 16.23 -15.61
N ARG A 124 13.57 16.30 -14.61
CA ARG A 124 13.98 16.58 -13.22
C ARG A 124 14.76 15.41 -12.62
N SER A 125 14.34 14.18 -12.90
CA SER A 125 15.09 12.99 -12.50
C SER A 125 16.44 12.90 -13.23
N ALA A 126 16.51 13.31 -14.51
CA ALA A 126 17.77 13.36 -15.25
C ALA A 126 18.75 14.37 -14.66
N GLU A 127 18.27 15.49 -14.14
CA GLU A 127 19.08 16.51 -13.44
C GLU A 127 19.70 15.93 -12.17
N VAL A 128 18.91 15.25 -11.32
CA VAL A 128 19.43 14.52 -10.15
C VAL A 128 20.52 13.54 -10.58
N PHE A 129 20.26 12.73 -11.62
CA PHE A 129 21.19 11.69 -12.04
C PHE A 129 22.47 12.28 -12.70
N SER A 130 22.43 13.53 -13.18
CA SER A 130 23.61 14.21 -13.71
C SER A 130 24.67 14.52 -12.64
N HIS A 131 24.27 14.51 -11.36
CA HIS A 131 25.16 14.68 -10.21
C HIS A 131 25.70 13.36 -9.65
N LEU A 132 25.37 12.22 -10.26
CA LEU A 132 25.87 10.90 -9.87
C LEU A 132 27.04 10.46 -10.75
N GLY A 133 27.71 9.39 -10.34
CA GLY A 133 28.87 8.81 -11.01
C GLY A 133 28.57 8.21 -12.39
N PRO A 134 29.63 7.89 -13.17
CA PRO A 134 29.51 7.50 -14.57
C PRO A 134 28.68 6.22 -14.81
N GLY A 135 28.54 5.35 -13.81
CA GLY A 135 27.68 4.15 -13.88
C GLY A 135 26.20 4.46 -14.15
N LEU A 136 25.74 5.68 -13.84
CA LEU A 136 24.35 6.09 -14.01
C LEU A 136 24.07 6.79 -15.35
N ARG A 137 25.08 7.00 -16.20
CA ARG A 137 24.93 7.70 -17.49
C ARG A 137 23.88 7.08 -18.41
N GLY A 138 23.76 5.74 -18.40
CA GLY A 138 22.75 5.04 -19.19
C GLY A 138 21.34 5.40 -18.76
N ALA A 139 21.07 5.35 -17.46
CA ALA A 139 19.78 5.73 -16.88
C ALA A 139 19.49 7.23 -17.08
N GLN A 140 20.50 8.09 -16.88
CA GLN A 140 20.39 9.53 -17.16
C GLN A 140 20.00 9.81 -18.62
N SER A 141 20.63 9.11 -19.57
CA SER A 141 20.35 9.27 -21.01
C SER A 141 18.93 8.85 -21.36
N ALA A 142 18.45 7.75 -20.77
CA ALA A 142 17.07 7.30 -20.94
C ALA A 142 16.07 8.33 -20.40
N LEU A 143 16.31 8.90 -19.20
CA LEU A 143 15.49 9.96 -18.64
C LEU A 143 15.47 11.23 -19.50
N ALA A 144 16.62 11.65 -20.03
CA ALA A 144 16.72 12.79 -20.93
C ALA A 144 15.91 12.60 -22.23
N ALA A 145 15.80 11.34 -22.71
CA ALA A 145 14.97 10.96 -23.84
C ALA A 145 13.48 10.76 -23.49
N GLY A 146 13.10 10.90 -22.22
CA GLY A 146 11.74 10.63 -21.73
C GLY A 146 11.39 9.14 -21.58
N ASP A 147 12.37 8.24 -21.69
CA ASP A 147 12.18 6.79 -21.57
C ASP A 147 12.33 6.31 -20.12
N ILE A 148 11.27 6.48 -19.33
CA ILE A 148 11.22 6.03 -17.94
C ILE A 148 11.33 4.50 -17.85
N ARG A 149 10.73 3.74 -18.77
CA ARG A 149 10.81 2.26 -18.77
C ARG A 149 12.23 1.78 -18.99
N GLY A 150 12.92 2.34 -19.98
CA GLY A 150 14.33 2.06 -20.25
C GLY A 150 15.22 2.43 -19.08
N CYS A 151 14.99 3.60 -18.45
CA CYS A 151 15.70 4.00 -17.24
C CYS A 151 15.57 2.98 -16.11
N VAL A 152 14.34 2.59 -15.74
CA VAL A 152 14.09 1.61 -14.66
C VAL A 152 14.74 0.27 -14.99
N ARG A 153 14.66 -0.19 -16.25
CA ARG A 153 15.36 -1.40 -16.69
C ARG A 153 16.87 -1.30 -16.46
N THR A 154 17.49 -0.22 -16.92
CA THR A 154 18.93 0.01 -16.76
C THR A 154 19.33 0.02 -15.28
N LEU A 155 18.57 0.71 -14.43
CA LEU A 155 18.79 0.79 -12.99
C LEU A 155 18.78 -0.59 -12.33
N LEU A 156 17.76 -1.41 -12.61
CA LEU A 156 17.61 -2.73 -12.01
C LEU A 156 18.67 -3.74 -12.46
N THR A 157 19.43 -3.42 -13.51
CA THR A 157 20.54 -4.25 -14.01
C THR A 157 21.93 -3.67 -13.69
N LEU A 158 22.01 -2.63 -12.86
CA LEU A 158 23.28 -2.03 -12.49
C LEU A 158 24.18 -3.04 -11.77
N PRO A 159 25.50 -3.06 -12.06
CA PRO A 159 26.46 -3.77 -11.24
C PRO A 159 26.40 -3.28 -9.79
N LEU A 160 26.53 -4.21 -8.82
CA LEU A 160 26.50 -3.87 -7.39
C LEU A 160 27.49 -2.76 -7.01
N GLN A 161 28.69 -2.76 -7.62
CA GLN A 161 29.70 -1.72 -7.41
C GLN A 161 29.19 -0.31 -7.76
N ASP A 162 28.40 -0.19 -8.83
CA ASP A 162 27.84 1.09 -9.26
C ASP A 162 26.69 1.49 -8.34
N VAL A 163 25.92 0.54 -7.84
CA VAL A 163 24.86 0.80 -6.86
C VAL A 163 25.46 1.36 -5.57
N VAL A 164 26.40 0.64 -4.96
CA VAL A 164 27.00 1.00 -3.67
C VAL A 164 27.74 2.34 -3.76
N SER A 165 28.50 2.57 -4.84
CA SER A 165 29.28 3.81 -5.00
C SER A 165 28.42 5.05 -5.23
N ASN A 166 27.13 4.91 -5.55
CA ASN A 166 26.25 6.04 -5.90
C ASN A 166 25.06 6.21 -4.95
N ALA A 167 24.62 5.16 -4.27
CA ALA A 167 23.43 5.23 -3.40
C ALA A 167 23.59 6.27 -2.27
N GLU A 168 24.77 6.34 -1.64
CA GLU A 168 25.05 7.31 -0.57
C GLU A 168 25.08 8.77 -1.06
N HIS A 169 25.30 8.98 -2.36
CA HIS A 169 25.37 10.31 -2.98
C HIS A 169 24.00 10.85 -3.41
N LEU A 170 22.94 10.04 -3.37
CA LEU A 170 21.60 10.44 -3.77
C LEU A 170 21.09 11.71 -3.05
N PRO A 171 21.20 11.84 -1.70
CA PRO A 171 20.71 13.05 -1.02
C PRO A 171 21.43 14.32 -1.48
N ALA A 172 22.74 14.26 -1.70
CA ALA A 172 23.51 15.38 -2.22
C ALA A 172 23.13 15.72 -3.67
N ALA A 173 22.89 14.70 -4.51
CA ALA A 173 22.42 14.89 -5.88
C ALA A 173 21.03 15.54 -5.94
N PHE A 174 20.13 15.19 -5.01
CA PHE A 174 18.84 15.87 -4.85
C PHE A 174 19.01 17.35 -4.52
N GLY A 175 19.86 17.67 -3.55
CA GLY A 175 20.16 19.06 -3.18
C GLY A 175 20.80 19.86 -4.32
N ALA A 176 21.74 19.25 -5.06
CA ALA A 176 22.40 19.89 -6.20
C ALA A 176 21.46 20.17 -7.37
N ALA A 177 20.48 19.28 -7.60
CA ALA A 177 19.39 19.53 -8.53
C ALA A 177 18.35 20.53 -7.97
N GLY A 178 18.42 20.93 -6.70
CA GLY A 178 17.49 21.88 -6.08
C GLY A 178 16.16 21.28 -5.64
N LEU A 179 16.13 19.98 -5.34
CA LEU A 179 15.01 19.35 -4.64
C LEU A 179 15.04 19.76 -3.16
N THR A 180 13.90 19.60 -2.48
CA THR A 180 13.78 20.01 -1.07
C THR A 180 14.61 19.12 -0.15
N GLU A 181 15.00 19.67 1.01
CA GLU A 181 15.64 18.89 2.08
C GLU A 181 14.76 17.71 2.53
N TYR A 182 13.43 17.89 2.51
CA TYR A 182 12.47 16.84 2.78
C TYR A 182 12.62 15.66 1.81
N GLU A 183 12.63 15.92 0.50
CA GLU A 183 12.78 14.86 -0.51
C GLU A 183 14.15 14.17 -0.42
N ALA A 184 15.21 14.94 -0.21
CA ALA A 184 16.55 14.40 0.00
C ALA A 184 16.61 13.52 1.26
N GLY A 185 15.93 13.91 2.34
CA GLY A 185 15.82 13.15 3.59
C GLY A 185 15.07 11.83 3.44
N VAL A 186 13.95 11.82 2.70
CA VAL A 186 13.23 10.56 2.41
C VAL A 186 14.10 9.59 1.63
N ILE A 187 14.83 10.07 0.62
CA ILE A 187 15.74 9.22 -0.17
C ILE A 187 16.97 8.79 0.63
N HIS A 188 17.46 9.63 1.54
CA HIS A 188 18.49 9.23 2.50
C HIS A 188 18.03 8.03 3.35
N ASP A 189 16.82 8.10 3.93
CA ASP A 189 16.25 7.00 4.71
C ASP A 189 16.18 5.72 3.87
N VAL A 190 15.69 5.81 2.62
CA VAL A 190 15.63 4.65 1.70
C VAL A 190 17.00 4.06 1.41
N ALA A 191 17.98 4.89 1.06
CA ALA A 191 19.34 4.43 0.78
C ALA A 191 20.04 3.84 2.01
N HIS A 192 19.76 4.35 3.21
CA HIS A 192 20.30 3.83 4.46
C HIS A 192 19.83 2.41 4.75
N TYR A 193 18.55 2.09 4.52
CA TYR A 193 18.02 0.74 4.72
C TYR A 193 18.39 -0.23 3.59
N PHE A 194 18.66 0.27 2.38
CA PHE A 194 18.89 -0.55 1.19
C PHE A 194 20.17 -0.17 0.41
N PRO A 195 21.35 -0.08 1.04
CA PRO A 195 22.56 0.51 0.42
C PRO A 195 23.12 -0.26 -0.79
N GLY A 196 22.73 -1.52 -0.96
CA GLY A 196 23.13 -2.38 -2.08
C GLY A 196 21.99 -2.72 -3.06
N ASP A 197 20.80 -2.18 -2.88
CA ASP A 197 19.64 -2.48 -3.73
C ASP A 197 19.51 -1.42 -4.83
N PRO A 198 19.49 -1.77 -6.13
CA PRO A 198 19.32 -0.79 -7.22
C PRO A 198 17.97 -0.05 -7.16
N GLY A 199 17.00 -0.57 -6.41
CA GLY A 199 15.71 0.06 -6.12
C GLY A 199 15.82 1.43 -5.47
N VAL A 200 16.93 1.77 -4.82
CA VAL A 200 17.15 3.13 -4.28
C VAL A 200 17.12 4.19 -5.38
N PHE A 201 17.59 3.86 -6.59
CA PHE A 201 17.53 4.76 -7.74
C PHE A 201 16.14 4.79 -8.35
N VAL A 202 15.37 3.70 -8.28
CA VAL A 202 13.96 3.69 -8.71
C VAL A 202 13.13 4.55 -7.77
N ALA A 203 13.34 4.43 -6.45
CA ALA A 203 12.73 5.29 -5.44
C ALA A 203 13.05 6.77 -5.69
N ALA A 204 14.28 7.09 -6.10
CA ALA A 204 14.68 8.45 -6.47
C ALA A 204 13.95 9.02 -7.70
N LEU A 205 13.30 8.17 -8.52
CA LEU A 205 12.44 8.64 -9.61
C LEU A 205 11.04 9.01 -9.14
N LEU A 206 10.64 8.65 -7.92
CA LEU A 206 9.27 8.82 -7.43
C LEU A 206 9.09 10.16 -6.69
N ASN A 207 7.84 10.62 -6.59
CA ASN A 207 7.50 11.78 -5.77
C ASN A 207 7.36 11.35 -4.30
N ALA A 208 7.96 12.10 -3.38
CA ALA A 208 7.81 11.88 -1.95
C ALA A 208 6.69 12.76 -1.38
N ARG A 209 5.83 12.19 -0.53
CA ARG A 209 4.73 12.88 0.14
C ARG A 209 4.59 12.41 1.58
N THR A 210 4.25 13.32 2.49
CA THR A 210 3.76 12.94 3.83
C THR A 210 2.25 13.18 3.84
N LEU A 211 1.48 12.12 4.03
CA LEU A 211 0.05 12.21 4.34
C LEU A 211 -0.09 12.58 5.82
N GLN A 212 -0.83 13.65 6.11
CA GLN A 212 -1.26 13.98 7.47
C GLN A 212 -2.41 13.06 7.91
N PRO A 213 -2.67 12.91 9.23
CA PRO A 213 -3.82 12.14 9.70
C PRO A 213 -5.14 12.56 9.01
N GLY A 214 -5.84 11.60 8.40
CA GLY A 214 -7.05 11.83 7.59
C GLY A 214 -6.81 12.19 6.12
N GLU A 215 -5.57 12.42 5.70
CA GLU A 215 -5.22 12.40 4.28
C GLU A 215 -5.04 10.96 3.81
N ALA A 216 -5.31 10.73 2.53
CA ALA A 216 -5.22 9.43 1.92
C ALA A 216 -4.57 9.47 0.54
N VAL A 217 -4.14 8.31 0.08
CA VAL A 217 -3.71 8.07 -1.29
C VAL A 217 -4.45 6.86 -1.83
N PHE A 218 -5.06 7.01 -3.01
CA PHE A 218 -5.52 5.88 -3.80
C PHE A 218 -4.50 5.54 -4.89
N VAL A 219 -4.22 4.24 -5.04
CA VAL A 219 -3.23 3.70 -5.96
C VAL A 219 -3.92 2.79 -6.96
N ASP A 220 -3.97 3.26 -8.21
CA ASP A 220 -4.47 2.48 -9.34
C ASP A 220 -3.49 1.38 -9.76
N PRO A 221 -3.98 0.25 -10.29
CA PRO A 221 -3.15 -0.72 -10.99
C PRO A 221 -2.26 -0.07 -12.05
N GLY A 222 -0.99 -0.48 -12.08
CA GLY A 222 0.05 0.05 -12.95
C GLY A 222 0.82 1.25 -12.37
N THR A 223 0.38 1.80 -11.24
CA THR A 223 1.07 2.90 -10.55
C THR A 223 2.21 2.37 -9.68
N VAL A 224 3.41 2.92 -9.85
CA VAL A 224 4.58 2.58 -9.04
C VAL A 224 4.53 3.36 -7.73
N HIS A 225 4.64 2.66 -6.61
CA HIS A 225 4.55 3.26 -5.27
C HIS A 225 5.34 2.45 -4.23
N ALA A 226 5.61 3.08 -3.09
CA ALA A 226 6.18 2.44 -1.90
C ALA A 226 5.76 3.20 -0.64
N TYR A 227 5.48 2.46 0.42
CA TYR A 227 5.27 3.02 1.75
C TYR A 227 6.59 3.09 2.51
N VAL A 228 6.87 4.24 3.12
CA VAL A 228 8.18 4.52 3.72
C VAL A 228 8.13 4.39 5.24
N ARG A 229 7.23 5.12 5.90
CA ARG A 229 7.13 5.14 7.37
C ARG A 229 5.82 5.76 7.83
N GLY A 230 5.22 5.20 8.88
CA GLY A 230 4.02 5.73 9.52
C GLY A 230 2.96 4.66 9.78
N THR A 231 1.83 5.10 10.32
CA THR A 231 0.69 4.22 10.65
C THR A 231 -0.56 4.66 9.90
N GLY A 232 -1.23 3.72 9.25
CA GLY A 232 -2.39 4.00 8.40
C GLY A 232 -3.34 2.83 8.28
N VAL A 233 -4.54 3.11 7.75
CA VAL A 233 -5.51 2.09 7.36
C VAL A 233 -5.37 1.85 5.87
N GLU A 234 -5.10 0.62 5.48
CA GLU A 234 -5.11 0.19 4.08
C GLU A 234 -6.42 -0.54 3.79
N VAL A 235 -7.12 -0.15 2.73
CA VAL A 235 -8.22 -0.93 2.14
C VAL A 235 -7.85 -1.30 0.73
N MET A 236 -7.94 -2.59 0.42
CA MET A 236 -7.55 -3.11 -0.89
C MET A 236 -8.53 -4.17 -1.38
N VAL A 237 -8.51 -4.42 -2.69
CA VAL A 237 -9.06 -5.65 -3.25
C VAL A 237 -8.36 -6.84 -2.61
N ASN A 238 -9.11 -7.89 -2.29
CA ASN A 238 -8.58 -9.13 -1.73
C ASN A 238 -7.80 -9.92 -2.80
N SER A 239 -6.57 -9.47 -3.08
CA SER A 239 -5.63 -10.00 -4.07
C SER A 239 -4.20 -9.82 -3.56
N ASP A 240 -3.34 -10.78 -3.85
CA ASP A 240 -1.93 -10.78 -3.45
C ASP A 240 -0.98 -10.41 -4.62
N ASN A 241 -1.53 -9.90 -5.73
CA ASN A 241 -0.76 -9.57 -6.92
C ASN A 241 0.15 -8.35 -6.71
N VAL A 242 1.43 -8.64 -6.43
CA VAL A 242 2.49 -7.63 -6.24
C VAL A 242 3.72 -7.99 -7.07
N LEU A 243 3.99 -7.18 -8.09
CA LEU A 243 5.27 -7.15 -8.78
C LEU A 243 6.17 -6.09 -8.11
N ARG A 244 7.48 -6.31 -8.09
CA ARG A 244 8.43 -5.45 -7.38
C ARG A 244 9.36 -4.73 -8.33
N LEU A 245 9.81 -3.54 -7.92
CA LEU A 245 10.79 -2.72 -8.64
C LEU A 245 11.98 -2.30 -7.75
N GLY A 246 12.28 -3.10 -6.72
CA GLY A 246 13.41 -2.89 -5.81
C GLY A 246 13.00 -2.72 -4.35
N LEU A 247 13.99 -2.40 -3.52
CA LEU A 247 13.87 -2.36 -2.05
C LEU A 247 13.37 -3.70 -1.49
N THR A 248 13.95 -4.80 -1.99
CA THR A 248 13.44 -6.15 -1.73
C THR A 248 14.53 -7.20 -1.83
N THR A 249 14.48 -8.18 -0.94
CA THR A 249 15.29 -9.41 -1.04
C THR A 249 14.63 -10.47 -1.92
N LYS A 250 13.35 -10.31 -2.26
CA LYS A 250 12.60 -11.20 -3.16
C LYS A 250 12.96 -10.94 -4.62
N THR A 251 12.84 -11.98 -5.45
CA THR A 251 13.08 -11.93 -6.90
C THR A 251 12.27 -10.82 -7.58
N ILE A 252 12.93 -10.09 -8.48
CA ILE A 252 12.34 -9.04 -9.30
C ILE A 252 12.14 -9.58 -10.72
N ALA A 253 10.89 -9.81 -11.11
CA ALA A 253 10.54 -10.17 -12.49
C ALA A 253 10.50 -8.90 -13.36
N VAL A 254 11.68 -8.40 -13.74
CA VAL A 254 11.86 -7.09 -14.40
C VAL A 254 10.92 -6.90 -15.60
N ASP A 255 10.83 -7.88 -16.50
CA ASP A 255 9.99 -7.76 -17.69
C ASP A 255 8.49 -7.67 -17.36
N ALA A 256 8.00 -8.47 -16.42
CA ALA A 256 6.61 -8.42 -15.98
C ALA A 256 6.31 -7.10 -15.26
N ALA A 257 7.18 -6.65 -14.36
CA ALA A 257 7.02 -5.39 -13.63
C ALA A 257 7.00 -4.19 -14.59
N LEU A 258 7.90 -4.17 -15.58
CA LEU A 258 7.94 -3.11 -16.59
C LEU A 258 6.74 -3.18 -17.55
N ALA A 259 6.16 -4.35 -17.80
CA ALA A 259 4.94 -4.48 -18.59
C ALA A 259 3.71 -3.93 -17.85
N ALA A 260 3.61 -4.14 -16.53
CA ALA A 260 2.54 -3.58 -15.70
C ALA A 260 2.61 -2.05 -15.58
N MET A 261 3.81 -1.47 -15.71
CA MET A 261 4.08 -0.06 -15.43
C MET A 261 3.25 0.90 -16.27
N SER A 262 2.66 1.90 -15.64
CA SER A 262 2.12 3.08 -16.30
C SER A 262 3.00 4.27 -15.98
N THR A 263 3.76 4.75 -16.96
CA THR A 263 4.72 5.86 -16.77
C THR A 263 4.07 7.22 -16.60
N GLY A 264 2.79 7.35 -16.98
CA GLY A 264 2.02 8.58 -16.84
C GLY A 264 1.03 8.56 -15.68
N ALA A 265 0.88 7.45 -14.96
CA ALA A 265 -0.02 7.35 -13.82
C ALA A 265 0.35 8.40 -12.78
N GLN A 266 -0.67 9.13 -12.33
CA GLN A 266 -0.52 10.16 -11.32
C GLN A 266 -1.05 9.64 -9.99
N PRO A 267 -0.47 10.10 -8.88
CA PRO A 267 -1.02 9.81 -7.57
C PRO A 267 -2.43 10.42 -7.41
N HIS A 268 -3.31 9.72 -6.69
CA HIS A 268 -4.65 10.20 -6.38
C HIS A 268 -4.74 10.53 -4.88
N PRO A 269 -4.19 11.68 -4.42
CA PRO A 269 -4.33 12.09 -3.03
C PRO A 269 -5.77 12.51 -2.75
N LEU A 270 -6.27 12.16 -1.56
CA LEU A 270 -7.60 12.54 -1.08
C LEU A 270 -7.47 13.19 0.29
N SER A 271 -8.25 14.25 0.52
CA SER A 271 -8.42 14.88 1.83
C SER A 271 -9.88 15.35 1.93
N PRO A 272 -10.83 14.42 2.04
CA PRO A 272 -12.25 14.77 2.05
C PRO A 272 -12.59 15.60 3.30
N PRO A 273 -13.54 16.54 3.20
CA PRO A 273 -14.06 17.21 4.38
C PRO A 273 -14.78 16.21 5.28
N ILE A 274 -14.80 16.49 6.58
CA ILE A 274 -15.61 15.75 7.55
C ILE A 274 -17.00 16.40 7.57
N LEU A 275 -18.03 15.64 7.18
CA LEU A 275 -19.42 16.08 7.18
C LEU A 275 -20.17 15.27 8.22
N ASP A 276 -20.79 15.94 9.19
CA ASP A 276 -21.53 15.30 10.30
C ASP A 276 -20.74 14.20 11.02
N GLY A 277 -19.42 14.40 11.18
CA GLY A 277 -18.50 13.46 11.82
C GLY A 277 -18.05 12.30 10.92
N VAL A 278 -18.36 12.32 9.62
CA VAL A 278 -17.95 11.29 8.67
C VAL A 278 -17.08 11.87 7.55
N ALA A 279 -15.91 11.27 7.33
CA ALA A 279 -15.08 11.51 6.15
C ALA A 279 -15.33 10.42 5.11
N HIS A 280 -15.69 10.79 3.87
CA HIS A 280 -15.98 9.86 2.79
C HIS A 280 -14.84 9.82 1.76
N TYR A 281 -14.19 8.67 1.63
CA TYR A 281 -13.16 8.39 0.64
C TYR A 281 -13.78 7.53 -0.47
N ASP A 282 -14.13 8.16 -1.59
CA ASP A 282 -14.76 7.50 -2.75
C ASP A 282 -13.96 7.82 -4.03
N PRO A 283 -12.75 7.21 -4.19
CA PRO A 283 -11.94 7.44 -5.37
C PRO A 283 -12.65 6.97 -6.64
N ALA A 284 -12.62 7.81 -7.67
CA ALA A 284 -13.29 7.51 -8.93
C ALA A 284 -12.75 6.22 -9.56
N GLY A 285 -13.65 5.25 -9.81
CA GLY A 285 -13.30 3.97 -10.43
C GLY A 285 -12.86 2.88 -9.45
N ALA A 286 -12.70 3.20 -8.16
CA ALA A 286 -12.29 2.22 -7.17
C ALA A 286 -13.36 1.13 -6.94
N PRO A 287 -12.94 -0.12 -6.69
CA PRO A 287 -13.82 -1.24 -6.36
C PRO A 287 -14.33 -1.19 -4.91
N PHE A 288 -14.00 -0.13 -4.17
CA PHE A 288 -14.42 0.12 -2.81
C PHE A 288 -14.61 1.61 -2.54
N ARG A 289 -15.32 1.91 -1.45
CA ARG A 289 -15.35 3.22 -0.80
C ARG A 289 -15.09 3.02 0.69
N VAL A 290 -14.53 4.04 1.35
CA VAL A 290 -14.20 3.97 2.77
C VAL A 290 -14.80 5.17 3.48
N GLU A 291 -15.37 4.94 4.65
CA GLU A 291 -15.85 5.98 5.56
C GLU A 291 -15.05 5.92 6.85
N VAL A 292 -14.58 7.07 7.33
CA VAL A 292 -14.04 7.20 8.68
C VAL A 292 -15.05 7.97 9.51
N VAL A 293 -15.66 7.28 10.48
CA VAL A 293 -16.73 7.80 11.35
C VAL A 293 -16.10 8.21 12.68
N SER A 294 -16.29 9.45 13.11
CA SER A 294 -15.66 10.02 14.30
C SER A 294 -16.71 10.65 15.22
N GLY A 295 -17.02 9.98 16.34
CA GLY A 295 -18.01 10.48 17.31
C GLY A 295 -19.42 10.64 16.72
N ALA A 296 -19.76 9.81 15.74
CA ALA A 296 -20.96 9.95 14.91
C ALA A 296 -21.57 8.58 14.57
N THR A 297 -22.72 8.60 13.90
CA THR A 297 -23.39 7.40 13.40
C THR A 297 -23.50 7.43 11.89
N CYS A 298 -23.13 6.34 11.22
CA CYS A 298 -23.38 6.16 9.79
C CYS A 298 -24.10 4.84 9.51
N ALA A 299 -24.76 4.73 8.36
CA ALA A 299 -25.41 3.49 7.94
C ALA A 299 -24.47 2.66 7.06
N ALA A 300 -24.08 1.47 7.52
CA ALA A 300 -23.44 0.47 6.68
C ALA A 300 -24.52 -0.31 5.91
N GLY A 301 -24.91 0.23 4.75
CA GLY A 301 -25.99 -0.29 3.90
C GLY A 301 -25.85 -1.76 3.45
N GLN A 302 -26.95 -2.38 3.03
CA GLN A 302 -26.99 -3.77 2.52
C GLN A 302 -26.61 -3.86 1.03
N GLY A 303 -26.31 -5.07 0.55
CA GLY A 303 -26.18 -5.39 -0.87
C GLY A 303 -24.73 -5.62 -1.31
N HIS A 304 -23.78 -5.18 -0.48
CA HIS A 304 -22.36 -5.33 -0.74
C HIS A 304 -21.62 -5.87 0.49
N ALA A 305 -20.41 -6.38 0.27
CA ALA A 305 -19.51 -6.72 1.36
C ALA A 305 -19.08 -5.45 2.10
N ARG A 306 -19.10 -5.50 3.43
CA ARG A 306 -18.60 -4.42 4.30
C ARG A 306 -17.69 -4.95 5.39
N ILE A 307 -16.71 -4.14 5.76
CA ILE A 307 -15.83 -4.38 6.89
C ILE A 307 -15.90 -3.15 7.79
N VAL A 308 -16.28 -3.35 9.05
CA VAL A 308 -16.22 -2.32 10.10
C VAL A 308 -15.02 -2.62 10.99
N VAL A 309 -14.17 -1.64 11.27
CA VAL A 309 -13.02 -1.77 12.19
C VAL A 309 -13.11 -0.67 13.25
N CYS A 310 -12.99 -1.05 14.52
CA CYS A 310 -12.87 -0.09 15.61
C CYS A 310 -11.41 0.36 15.74
N LEU A 311 -11.16 1.66 15.52
CA LEU A 311 -9.83 2.24 15.63
C LEU A 311 -9.52 2.72 17.06
N ASP A 312 -10.49 3.35 17.71
CA ASP A 312 -10.38 3.74 19.12
C ASP A 312 -11.78 3.86 19.74
N GLY A 313 -11.81 3.96 21.08
CA GLY A 313 -13.05 4.07 21.84
C GLY A 313 -13.91 2.81 21.70
N GLU A 314 -15.20 3.00 21.44
CA GLU A 314 -16.15 1.90 21.23
C GLU A 314 -16.99 2.12 19.97
N VAL A 315 -17.28 1.06 19.24
CA VAL A 315 -18.17 1.09 18.07
C VAL A 315 -19.31 0.11 18.27
N LYS A 316 -20.55 0.59 18.19
CA LYS A 316 -21.76 -0.22 18.36
C LYS A 316 -22.41 -0.54 17.02
N LEU A 317 -22.79 -1.79 16.87
CA LEU A 317 -23.54 -2.36 15.74
C LEU A 317 -24.80 -3.05 16.31
N GLY A 318 -25.80 -2.25 16.69
CA GLY A 318 -26.93 -2.73 17.50
C GLY A 318 -26.46 -3.16 18.89
N GLU A 319 -26.72 -4.41 19.26
CA GLU A 319 -26.29 -4.99 20.55
C GLU A 319 -24.80 -5.38 20.59
N VAL A 320 -24.12 -5.39 19.44
CA VAL A 320 -22.70 -5.75 19.38
C VAL A 320 -21.84 -4.52 19.63
N VAL A 321 -20.93 -4.62 20.60
CA VAL A 321 -19.89 -3.62 20.86
C VAL A 321 -18.56 -4.14 20.31
N LEU A 322 -17.86 -3.32 19.54
CA LEU A 322 -16.48 -3.51 19.09
C LEU A 322 -15.56 -2.59 19.90
N THR A 323 -14.42 -3.13 20.30
CA THR A 323 -13.31 -2.39 20.94
C THR A 323 -12.11 -2.31 20.01
N PRO A 324 -11.09 -1.49 20.29
CA PRO A 324 -9.95 -1.33 19.38
C PRO A 324 -9.28 -2.66 19.06
N GLY A 325 -9.15 -2.97 17.77
CA GLY A 325 -8.63 -4.25 17.28
C GLY A 325 -9.69 -5.30 16.96
N ASP A 326 -10.95 -5.03 17.31
CA ASP A 326 -12.10 -5.77 16.82
C ASP A 326 -12.59 -5.22 15.47
N GLY A 327 -13.21 -6.10 14.70
CA GLY A 327 -13.94 -5.74 13.49
C GLY A 327 -15.21 -6.57 13.30
N ALA A 328 -16.04 -6.15 12.36
CA ALA A 328 -17.20 -6.89 11.90
C ALA A 328 -17.13 -7.09 10.38
N LEU A 329 -17.28 -8.34 9.97
CA LEU A 329 -17.32 -8.76 8.58
C LEU A 329 -18.78 -8.98 8.17
N LEU A 330 -19.24 -8.20 7.19
CA LEU A 330 -20.61 -8.25 6.69
C LEU A 330 -20.61 -8.68 5.22
N ALA A 331 -21.24 -9.80 4.91
CA ALA A 331 -21.46 -10.24 3.54
C ALA A 331 -22.54 -9.39 2.85
N SER A 332 -22.65 -9.48 1.53
CA SER A 332 -23.68 -8.76 0.75
C SER A 332 -25.12 -9.06 1.19
N ARG A 333 -25.36 -10.29 1.68
CA ARG A 333 -26.67 -10.72 2.20
C ARG A 333 -26.97 -10.22 3.61
N ASP A 334 -25.96 -9.79 4.37
CA ASP A 334 -26.19 -9.31 5.73
C ASP A 334 -26.99 -7.99 5.68
N PRO A 335 -28.00 -7.81 6.55
CA PRO A 335 -28.84 -6.62 6.54
C PRO A 335 -28.02 -5.36 6.80
N GLN A 336 -28.59 -4.19 6.49
CA GLN A 336 -28.00 -2.91 6.91
C GLN A 336 -27.77 -2.91 8.42
N VAL A 337 -26.67 -2.30 8.85
CA VAL A 337 -26.37 -2.03 10.27
C VAL A 337 -26.01 -0.56 10.42
N ASP A 338 -26.46 0.04 11.51
CA ASP A 338 -26.02 1.37 11.91
C ASP A 338 -24.71 1.23 12.70
N VAL A 339 -23.72 2.05 12.35
CA VAL A 339 -22.39 2.10 12.96
C VAL A 339 -22.34 3.34 13.84
N GLU A 340 -22.56 3.16 15.14
CA GLU A 340 -22.46 4.24 16.13
C GLU A 340 -21.06 4.23 16.75
N ALA A 341 -20.24 5.23 16.40
CA ALA A 341 -18.86 5.33 16.85
C ALA A 341 -18.75 6.31 18.04
N HIS A 342 -18.42 5.79 19.23
CA HIS A 342 -17.97 6.55 20.38
C HIS A 342 -16.43 6.55 20.41
N GLY A 343 -15.84 7.21 19.42
CA GLY A 343 -14.42 7.10 19.06
C GLY A 343 -14.30 7.20 17.54
N ARG A 344 -13.42 6.40 16.95
CA ARG A 344 -13.27 6.29 15.48
C ARG A 344 -13.54 4.87 14.98
N ALA A 345 -14.27 4.79 13.87
CA ALA A 345 -14.51 3.57 13.11
C ALA A 345 -14.11 3.75 11.65
N VAL A 346 -13.62 2.69 11.03
CA VAL A 346 -13.53 2.57 9.57
C VAL A 346 -14.68 1.70 9.09
N VAL A 347 -15.36 2.13 8.04
CA VAL A 347 -16.35 1.33 7.31
C VAL A 347 -15.92 1.24 5.85
N ALA A 348 -15.37 0.09 5.47
CA ALA A 348 -15.02 -0.19 4.08
C ALA A 348 -16.17 -0.92 3.39
N HIS A 349 -16.57 -0.45 2.21
CA HIS A 349 -17.61 -1.07 1.39
C HIS A 349 -17.02 -1.50 0.06
N HIS A 350 -17.32 -2.71 -0.40
CA HIS A 350 -17.12 -3.07 -1.79
C HIS A 350 -18.21 -2.40 -2.66
N THR A 351 -17.87 -1.90 -3.85
CA THR A 351 -18.84 -1.21 -4.72
C THR A 351 -19.49 -2.12 -5.76
N GLY A 352 -19.10 -3.40 -5.82
CA GLY A 352 -19.54 -4.33 -6.87
C GLY A 352 -18.81 -4.17 -8.20
N ARG A 353 -17.80 -3.29 -8.25
CA ARG A 353 -16.88 -3.08 -9.37
C ARG A 353 -15.56 -3.79 -9.08
N GLY A 354 -14.84 -4.23 -10.10
CA GLY A 354 -13.60 -4.99 -9.95
C GLY A 354 -13.77 -6.41 -10.45
#